data_AF-A0A1S6IRK6-F1
#
_entry.id   AF-A0A1S6IRK6-F1
#
_cell.length_a   1.000
_cell.length_b   1.000
_cell.length_c   1.000
_cell.angle_alpha   90.00
_cell.angle_beta   90.00
_cell.angle_gamma   90.00
#
_symmetry.space_group_name_H-M   'P 1'
#
loop_
_entity.id
_entity.type
_entity.pdbx_description
1 polymer ?
#
loop_
_entity_poly.entity_id
_entity_poly.type
_entity_poly.pdbx_seq_one_letter_code
_entity_poly.pdbx_strand_id
1 'polypeptide(L)'
;MKITNGQQHYLNAIRQNKKTTIEMTNKAAEVKKQSEQTSVEISDEAKKLAQANLAAAPSEKAKAIKQAIQNGTYQVSTEKIAQSIVNHITEQKKAAE
;
A
#
# COMPACT_ATOMS: atom_id res chain seq x y z
N MET A 1 -58.84 -2.45 -15.09
CA MET A 1 -57.88 -2.76 -14.01
C MET A 1 -56.55 -2.07 -14.32
N LYS A 2 -56.02 -1.23 -13.41
CA LYS A 2 -54.78 -0.46 -13.64
C LYS A 2 -53.60 -1.13 -12.93
N ILE A 3 -52.81 -1.91 -13.65
CA ILE A 3 -51.54 -2.48 -13.17
C ILE A 3 -50.45 -1.47 -13.54
N THR A 4 -50.32 -0.38 -12.80
CA THR A 4 -49.34 0.68 -13.16
C THR A 4 -48.42 1.07 -12.00
N ASN A 5 -48.75 0.73 -10.75
CA ASN A 5 -47.96 1.18 -9.60
C ASN A 5 -46.88 0.18 -9.16
N GLY A 6 -47.02 -1.12 -9.46
CA GLY A 6 -46.08 -2.16 -8.97
C GLY A 6 -44.65 -1.99 -9.50
N GLN A 7 -44.50 -1.60 -10.76
CA GLN A 7 -43.19 -1.37 -11.37
C GLN A 7 -42.47 -0.16 -10.76
N GLN A 8 -43.21 0.90 -10.44
CA GLN A 8 -42.63 2.09 -9.80
C GLN A 8 -42.16 1.79 -8.37
N HIS A 9 -42.91 0.98 -7.61
CA HIS A 9 -42.50 0.53 -6.28
C HIS A 9 -41.22 -0.31 -6.33
N TYR A 10 -41.11 -1.23 -7.29
CA TYR A 10 -39.91 -2.03 -7.48
C TYR A 10 -38.69 -1.15 -7.79
N LEU A 11 -38.81 -0.21 -8.73
CA LEU A 11 -37.72 0.69 -9.09
C LEU A 11 -37.28 1.57 -7.91
N ASN A 12 -38.21 2.00 -7.06
CA ASN A 12 -37.89 2.79 -5.87
C ASN A 12 -37.17 1.96 -4.79
N ALA A 13 -37.57 0.72 -4.56
CA ALA A 13 -36.90 -0.18 -3.62
C ALA A 13 -35.45 -0.47 -4.03
N ILE A 14 -35.21 -0.72 -5.32
CA ILE A 14 -33.85 -0.94 -5.83
C ILE A 14 -32.96 0.30 -5.66
N ARG A 15 -33.50 1.50 -5.91
CA ARG A 15 -32.74 2.76 -5.72
C ARG A 15 -32.40 3.03 -4.25
N GLN A 16 -33.32 2.75 -3.33
CA GLN A 16 -33.08 2.92 -1.89
C GLN A 16 -31.99 1.97 -1.40
N ASN A 17 -32.07 0.68 -1.76
CA ASN A 17 -31.06 -0.32 -1.38
C ASN A 17 -29.65 0.02 -1.89
N LYS A 18 -29.54 0.57 -3.12
CA LYS A 18 -28.25 1.03 -3.66
C LYS A 18 -27.66 2.19 -2.85
N LYS A 19 -28.47 3.17 -2.44
CA LYS A 19 -27.98 4.30 -1.63
C LYS A 19 -27.51 3.85 -0.25
N THR A 20 -28.28 3.00 0.43
CA THR A 20 -27.91 2.49 1.77
C THR A 20 -26.64 1.65 1.74
N THR A 21 -26.43 0.86 0.69
CA THR A 21 -25.20 0.06 0.52
C THR A 21 -23.96 0.96 0.36
N ILE A 22 -24.06 2.03 -0.44
CA ILE A 22 -22.94 2.97 -0.69
C ILE A 22 -22.59 3.76 0.59
N GLU A 23 -23.60 4.19 1.35
CA GLU A 23 -23.39 4.90 2.62
C GLU A 23 -22.75 3.99 3.68
N MET A 24 -23.16 2.72 3.76
CA MET A 24 -22.55 1.74 4.66
C MET A 24 -21.11 1.40 4.29
N THR A 25 -20.76 1.31 3.01
CA THR A 25 -19.37 1.08 2.57
C THR A 25 -18.45 2.25 2.85
N ASN A 26 -18.96 3.48 2.74
CA ASN A 26 -18.17 4.68 3.03
C ASN A 26 -17.92 4.85 4.53
N LYS A 27 -18.92 4.56 5.37
CA LYS A 27 -18.77 4.59 6.84
C LYS A 27 -17.82 3.48 7.35
N ALA A 28 -17.85 2.29 6.73
CA ALA A 28 -16.94 1.20 7.09
C ALA A 28 -15.47 1.48 6.68
N ALA A 29 -15.24 2.30 5.66
CA ALA A 29 -13.90 2.71 5.24
C ALA A 29 -13.28 3.79 6.16
N GLU A 30 -14.10 4.64 6.77
CA GLU A 30 -13.63 5.66 7.72
C GLU A 30 -13.28 5.07 9.09
N VAL A 31 -14.06 4.11 9.59
CA VAL A 31 -13.84 3.49 10.91
C VAL A 31 -12.55 2.65 10.96
N LYS A 32 -12.07 2.12 9.82
CA LYS A 32 -10.80 1.35 9.78
C LYS A 32 -9.52 2.20 9.80
N LYS A 33 -9.59 3.52 9.66
CA LYS A 33 -8.40 4.39 9.74
C LYS A 33 -8.03 4.80 11.16
N GLN A 34 -8.84 4.42 12.14
CA GLN A 34 -8.69 4.82 13.54
C GLN A 34 -8.14 3.69 14.42
N SER A 35 -7.35 2.77 13.85
CA SER A 35 -6.51 1.90 14.65
C SER A 35 -5.41 2.75 15.27
N GLU A 36 -5.53 2.98 16.58
CA GLU A 36 -4.51 3.45 17.54
C GLU A 36 -3.11 3.58 16.92
N GLN A 37 -2.80 4.79 16.44
CA GLN A 37 -1.43 5.14 16.09
C GLN A 37 -0.67 5.33 17.40
N THR A 38 -0.01 4.27 17.86
CA THR A 38 1.05 4.38 18.87
C THR A 38 2.14 5.27 18.28
N SER A 39 2.20 6.53 18.72
CA SER A 39 3.22 7.47 18.32
C SER A 39 4.53 7.11 19.01
N VAL A 40 5.40 6.41 18.28
CA VAL A 40 6.77 6.14 18.74
C VAL A 40 7.58 7.42 18.57
N GLU A 41 8.02 8.02 19.68
CA GLU A 41 8.91 9.18 19.65
C GLU A 41 10.32 8.75 19.23
N ILE A 42 10.58 8.84 17.92
CA ILE A 42 11.93 8.64 17.37
C ILE A 42 12.81 9.82 17.82
N SER A 43 13.90 9.52 18.52
CA SER A 43 14.92 10.51 18.92
C SER A 43 15.32 11.42 17.76
N ASP A 44 15.49 12.71 18.02
CA ASP A 44 15.79 13.72 17.00
C ASP A 44 17.10 13.40 16.23
N GLU A 45 18.03 12.69 16.85
CA GLU A 45 19.25 12.22 16.21
C GLU A 45 18.97 11.12 15.18
N ALA A 46 18.08 10.17 15.50
CA ALA A 46 17.67 9.11 14.58
C ALA A 46 16.88 9.68 13.39
N LYS A 47 16.05 10.72 13.60
CA LYS A 47 15.40 11.45 12.50
C LYS A 47 16.41 12.14 11.59
N LYS A 48 17.43 12.79 12.16
CA LYS A 48 18.49 13.46 11.38
C LYS A 48 19.31 12.45 10.56
N LEU A 49 19.65 11.30 11.14
CA LEU A 49 20.35 10.22 10.42
C LEU A 49 19.51 9.63 9.28
N ALA A 50 18.22 9.38 9.51
CA ALA A 50 17.32 8.90 8.47
C ALA A 50 17.18 9.89 7.32
N GLN A 51 17.02 11.18 7.62
CA GLN A 51 16.95 12.25 6.60
C GLN A 51 18.26 12.41 5.83
N ALA A 52 19.41 12.28 6.48
CA ALA A 52 20.71 12.32 5.81
C ALA A 52 20.89 11.16 4.82
N ASN A 53 20.41 9.96 5.17
CA ASN A 53 20.45 8.79 4.28
C ASN A 53 19.47 8.93 3.09
N LEU A 54 18.33 9.60 3.28
CA LEU A 54 17.35 9.88 2.23
C LEU A 54 17.81 10.99 1.26
N ALA A 55 18.57 11.96 1.76
CA ALA A 55 19.13 13.05 0.96
C ALA A 55 20.42 12.67 0.21
N ALA A 56 20.97 11.48 0.46
CA ALA A 56 22.14 10.99 -0.25
C ALA A 56 21.81 10.84 -1.75
N ALA A 57 22.57 11.54 -2.60
CA ALA A 57 22.47 11.43 -4.05
C ALA A 57 22.48 9.95 -4.50
N PRO A 58 21.80 9.60 -5.61
CA PRO A 58 21.77 8.21 -6.07
C PRO A 58 23.18 7.67 -6.16
N SER A 59 23.45 6.63 -5.36
CA SER A 59 24.79 6.08 -5.20
C SER A 59 25.39 5.69 -6.55
N GLU A 60 26.72 5.65 -6.65
CA GLU A 60 27.42 5.20 -7.85
C GLU A 60 26.90 3.84 -8.35
N LYS A 61 26.51 2.96 -7.41
CA LYS A 61 25.85 1.69 -7.72
C LYS A 61 24.53 1.88 -8.46
N ALA A 62 23.69 2.83 -8.06
CA ALA A 62 22.43 3.11 -8.74
C ALA A 62 22.66 3.66 -10.16
N LYS A 63 23.70 4.47 -10.39
CA LYS A 63 24.06 4.94 -11.73
C LYS A 63 24.55 3.79 -12.62
N ALA A 64 25.41 2.92 -12.10
CA ALA A 64 25.90 1.75 -12.82
C ALA A 64 24.76 0.79 -13.21
N ILE A 65 23.80 0.55 -12.31
CA ILE A 65 22.61 -0.26 -12.60
C ILE A 65 21.76 0.38 -13.71
N LYS A 66 21.52 1.70 -13.65
CA LYS A 66 20.78 2.41 -14.69
C LYS A 66 21.44 2.28 -16.06
N GLN A 67 22.77 2.40 -16.12
CA GLN A 67 23.52 2.22 -17.36
C GLN A 67 23.42 0.77 -17.87
N ALA A 68 23.56 -0.24 -17.01
CA ALA A 68 23.41 -1.64 -17.40
C ALA A 68 22.00 -1.97 -17.94
N ILE A 69 20.96 -1.35 -17.38
CA ILE A 69 19.58 -1.49 -17.89
C ILE A 69 19.45 -0.82 -19.26
N GLN A 70 19.94 0.41 -19.41
CA GLN A 70 19.91 1.13 -20.70
C GLN A 70 20.67 0.39 -21.81
N ASN A 71 21.80 -0.22 -21.45
CA ASN A 71 22.62 -1.00 -22.38
C ASN A 71 22.08 -2.42 -22.61
N GLY A 72 21.00 -2.82 -21.93
CA GLY A 72 20.40 -4.14 -22.04
C GLY A 72 21.24 -5.29 -21.46
N THR A 73 22.31 -4.98 -20.71
CA THR A 73 23.22 -5.98 -20.11
C THR A 73 22.80 -6.40 -18.70
N TYR A 74 21.75 -5.78 -18.15
CA TYR A 74 21.21 -6.16 -16.86
C TYR A 74 20.41 -7.46 -16.95
N GLN A 75 20.90 -8.52 -16.30
CA GLN A 75 20.23 -9.81 -16.25
C GLN A 75 19.38 -9.95 -14.98
N VAL A 76 18.08 -10.20 -15.18
CA VAL A 76 17.15 -10.52 -14.10
C VAL A 76 17.26 -12.02 -13.79
N SER A 77 17.69 -12.34 -12.57
CA SER A 77 17.77 -13.71 -12.08
C SER A 77 16.66 -13.95 -11.05
N THR A 78 15.84 -14.96 -11.30
CA THR A 78 14.77 -15.40 -10.39
C THR A 78 15.32 -15.87 -9.05
N GLU A 79 16.46 -16.56 -9.07
CA GLU A 79 17.17 -17.05 -7.89
C GLU A 79 17.64 -15.91 -6.98
N LYS A 80 18.23 -14.85 -7.55
CA LYS A 80 18.63 -13.66 -6.78
C LYS A 80 17.43 -12.97 -6.13
N ILE A 81 16.29 -12.93 -6.81
CA ILE A 81 15.05 -12.33 -6.27
C ILE A 81 14.54 -13.18 -5.10
N ALA A 82 14.41 -14.50 -5.28
CA ALA A 82 13.95 -15.40 -4.25
C ALA A 82 14.86 -15.35 -3.00
N GLN A 83 16.18 -15.37 -3.21
CA GLN A 83 17.15 -15.26 -2.13
C GLN A 83 17.00 -13.95 -1.35
N SER A 84 16.81 -12.82 -2.05
CA SER A 84 16.60 -11.52 -1.42
C SER A 84 15.34 -11.50 -0.55
N ILE A 85 14.23 -12.07 -1.04
CA ILE A 85 12.98 -12.15 -0.29
C ILE A 85 13.18 -12.97 0.98
N VAL A 86 13.79 -14.14 0.87
CA VAL A 86 14.05 -15.02 2.03
C VAL A 86 14.94 -14.31 3.04
N ASN A 87 16.05 -13.71 2.60
CA ASN A 87 16.97 -12.99 3.46
C ASN A 87 16.25 -11.89 4.24
N HIS A 88 15.45 -11.06 3.56
CA HIS A 88 14.75 -9.94 4.19
C HIS A 88 13.72 -10.42 5.23
N ILE A 89 13.01 -11.53 4.95
CA ILE A 89 12.08 -12.13 5.92
C ILE A 89 12.85 -12.65 7.14
N THR A 90 14.01 -13.30 6.94
CA THR A 90 14.82 -13.80 8.06
C THR A 90 15.44 -12.69 8.89
N GLU A 91 15.87 -11.59 8.28
CA GLU A 91 16.40 -10.42 8.98
C GLU A 91 15.33 -9.75 9.82
N GLN A 92 14.11 -9.59 9.30
CA GLN A 92 12.98 -9.08 10.07
C GLN A 92 12.64 -9.97 11.26
N LYS A 93 12.67 -11.30 11.08
CA LYS A 93 12.44 -12.25 12.17
C LYS A 93 13.49 -12.10 13.27
N LYS A 94 14.77 -11.99 12.90
CA LYS A 94 15.88 -11.79 13.87
C LYS A 94 15.82 -10.45 14.59
N ALA A 95 15.30 -9.40 13.97
CA ALA A 95 15.15 -8.09 14.59
C ALA A 95 13.95 -8.01 15.56
N ALA A 96 13.06 -9.01 15.55
CA ALA A 96 11.89 -9.11 16.41
C ALA A 96 12.07 -10.07 17.61
N GLU A 97 13.18 -10.82 17.65
CA GLU A 97 13.65 -11.62 18.79
C GLU A 97 14.59 -10.79 19.69
#